data_AF-A0A317HDB8-F1
#
_entry.id   AF-A0A317HDB8-F1
#
_cell.length_a   1.000
_cell.length_b   1.000
_cell.length_c   1.000
_cell.angle_alpha   90.00
_cell.angle_beta   90.00
_cell.angle_gamma   90.00
#
_symmetry.space_group_name_H-M   'P 1'
#
loop_
_entity.id
_entity.type
_entity.pdbx_description
1 polymer ?
#
loop_
_entity_poly.entity_id
_entity_poly.type
_entity_poly.pdbx_seq_one_letter_code
_entity_poly.pdbx_strand_id
1 'polypeptide(L)'
;MKKGLFFLAFALLGISSFAQNLNKGNLIGLHNTTIDLKPGVTMGDYVKFFTTKVIPAYDKAFPGMKTYLIKSVRGQDSSSMGVIFMFNSEADRNKYFKNDGTPTELFTKANAKLDAISKEMDQYVKSSNTPDKYNDWVVK
;
A
#
# COMPACT_ATOMS: atom_id res chain seq x y z
N MET A 1 -11.79 -33.14 27.67
CA MET A 1 -11.69 -31.67 27.85
C MET A 1 -10.27 -31.12 27.69
N LYS A 2 -9.21 -31.77 28.22
CA LYS A 2 -7.82 -31.26 28.13
C LYS A 2 -7.19 -31.23 26.72
N LYS A 3 -7.61 -32.15 25.82
CA LYS A 3 -7.07 -32.22 24.44
C LYS A 3 -7.62 -31.13 23.50
N GLY A 4 -8.88 -30.71 23.71
CA GLY A 4 -9.50 -29.64 22.90
C GLY A 4 -8.93 -28.24 23.18
N LEU A 5 -8.55 -27.98 24.44
CA LEU A 5 -7.91 -26.73 24.83
C LEU A 5 -6.52 -26.56 24.19
N PHE A 6 -5.81 -27.66 23.95
CA PHE A 6 -4.48 -27.67 23.33
C PHE A 6 -4.53 -27.36 21.83
N PHE A 7 -5.54 -27.84 21.11
CA PHE A 7 -5.75 -27.50 19.69
C PHE A 7 -6.20 -26.05 19.49
N LEU A 8 -7.01 -25.52 20.41
CA LEU A 8 -7.42 -24.11 20.38
C LEU A 8 -6.22 -23.16 20.57
N ALA A 9 -5.26 -23.53 21.43
CA ALA A 9 -4.04 -22.76 21.65
C ALA A 9 -3.14 -22.71 20.39
N PHE A 10 -3.01 -23.80 19.63
CA PHE A 10 -2.28 -23.82 18.36
C PHE A 10 -3.01 -23.05 17.25
N ALA A 11 -4.35 -23.10 17.23
CA ALA A 11 -5.15 -22.32 16.29
C ALA A 11 -5.02 -20.80 16.55
N LEU A 12 -4.93 -20.37 17.81
CA LEU A 12 -4.78 -18.95 18.19
C LEU A 12 -3.40 -18.37 17.87
N LEU A 13 -2.33 -19.19 17.90
CA LEU A 13 -0.97 -18.77 17.51
C LEU A 13 -0.83 -18.54 15.99
N GLY A 14 -1.67 -19.17 15.17
CA GLY A 14 -1.67 -18.97 13.72
C GLY A 14 -2.30 -17.64 13.26
N ILE A 15 -3.03 -16.96 14.15
CA ILE A 15 -3.74 -15.69 13.84
C ILE A 15 -2.87 -14.47 14.18
N SER A 16 -1.76 -14.66 14.91
CA SER A 16 -0.98 -13.56 15.48
C SER A 16 0.14 -13.02 14.58
N SER A 17 0.35 -13.57 13.38
CA SER A 17 1.50 -13.21 12.54
C SER A 17 1.16 -12.38 11.29
N PHE A 18 0.16 -11.50 11.36
CA PHE A 18 0.18 -10.26 10.58
C PHE A 18 0.94 -9.17 11.36
N ALA A 19 2.11 -9.52 11.91
CA ALA A 19 3.00 -8.50 12.42
C ALA A 19 3.48 -7.70 11.19
N GLN A 20 3.10 -6.42 11.12
CA GLN A 20 3.62 -5.47 10.15
C GLN A 20 5.10 -5.27 10.47
N ASN A 21 5.93 -6.19 10.00
CA ASN A 21 7.35 -6.22 10.33
C ASN A 21 8.11 -5.44 9.26
N LEU A 22 8.75 -4.36 9.70
CA LEU A 22 9.75 -3.67 8.91
C LEU A 22 11.11 -4.33 9.19
N ASN A 23 11.59 -5.13 8.23
CA ASN A 23 12.81 -5.91 8.37
C ASN A 23 13.98 -5.24 7.64
N LYS A 24 15.20 -5.43 8.16
CA LYS A 24 16.43 -5.08 7.45
C LYS A 24 16.42 -5.65 6.03
N GLY A 25 16.71 -4.80 5.05
CA GLY A 25 16.71 -5.11 3.63
C GLY A 25 15.38 -4.85 2.91
N ASN A 26 14.28 -4.58 3.62
CA ASN A 26 13.05 -4.13 2.95
C ASN A 26 13.26 -2.79 2.25
N LEU A 27 12.59 -2.60 1.12
CA LEU A 27 12.51 -1.31 0.42
C LEU A 27 11.14 -0.69 0.67
N ILE A 28 11.13 0.58 1.06
CA ILE A 28 9.94 1.39 1.33
C ILE A 28 9.86 2.48 0.27
N GLY A 29 8.83 2.47 -0.57
CA GLY A 29 8.44 3.65 -1.34
C GLY A 29 7.40 4.43 -0.55
N LEU A 30 7.70 5.67 -0.15
CA LEU A 30 6.73 6.57 0.49
C LEU A 30 6.32 7.64 -0.51
N HIS A 31 5.03 7.71 -0.75
CA HIS A 31 4.40 8.64 -1.67
C HIS A 31 3.49 9.57 -0.87
N ASN A 32 3.84 10.85 -0.80
CA ASN A 32 3.00 11.85 -0.14
C ASN A 32 2.08 12.48 -1.18
N THR A 33 0.81 12.66 -0.83
CA THR A 33 -0.17 13.27 -1.72
C THR A 33 -1.18 14.13 -0.98
N THR A 34 -1.53 15.26 -1.59
CA THR A 34 -2.64 16.09 -1.16
C THR A 34 -3.94 15.56 -1.76
N ILE A 35 -4.83 14.99 -0.94
CA ILE A 35 -6.10 14.42 -1.40
C ILE A 35 -7.11 15.54 -1.67
N ASP A 36 -7.40 15.80 -2.96
CA ASP A 36 -8.48 16.70 -3.37
C ASP A 36 -9.77 15.91 -3.62
N LEU A 37 -10.67 15.95 -2.65
CA LEU A 37 -11.93 15.20 -2.69
C LEU A 37 -12.95 15.84 -3.63
N LYS A 38 -13.79 15.01 -4.26
CA LYS A 38 -14.96 15.48 -5.00
C LYS A 38 -16.02 16.05 -4.04
N PRO A 39 -16.88 16.98 -4.53
CA PRO A 39 -17.98 17.51 -3.73
C PRO A 39 -18.86 16.39 -3.15
N GLY A 40 -19.16 16.47 -1.85
CA GLY A 40 -19.98 15.49 -1.15
C GLY A 40 -19.26 14.21 -0.71
N VAL A 41 -17.99 14.02 -1.07
CA VAL A 41 -17.16 12.90 -0.59
C VAL A 41 -16.42 13.32 0.68
N THR A 42 -16.47 12.49 1.73
CA THR A 42 -15.70 12.74 2.95
C THR A 42 -14.33 12.05 2.92
N MET A 43 -13.40 12.53 3.75
CA MET A 43 -12.12 11.84 3.95
C MET A 43 -12.32 10.41 4.49
N GLY A 44 -13.38 10.19 5.27
CA GLY A 44 -13.75 8.85 5.77
C GLY A 44 -14.14 7.90 4.65
N ASP A 45 -14.91 8.38 3.66
CA ASP A 45 -15.28 7.59 2.47
C ASP A 45 -14.05 7.20 1.67
N TYR A 46 -13.14 8.15 1.44
CA TYR A 46 -11.87 7.90 0.76
C TYR A 46 -11.02 6.87 1.51
N VAL A 47 -10.81 7.05 2.82
CA VAL A 47 -10.02 6.11 3.64
C VAL A 47 -10.64 4.71 3.63
N LYS A 48 -11.97 4.61 3.74
CA LYS A 48 -12.68 3.33 3.68
C LYS A 48 -12.50 2.67 2.31
N PHE A 49 -12.71 3.41 1.22
CA PHE A 49 -12.49 2.91 -0.14
C PHE A 49 -11.05 2.43 -0.33
N PHE A 50 -10.08 3.24 0.06
CA PHE A 50 -8.67 2.95 -0.14
C PHE A 50 -8.24 1.70 0.65
N THR A 51 -8.62 1.61 1.91
CA THR A 51 -8.25 0.48 2.78
C THR A 51 -8.97 -0.82 2.43
N THR A 52 -10.21 -0.75 1.95
CA THR A 52 -11.02 -1.95 1.68
C THR A 52 -10.93 -2.44 0.23
N LYS A 53 -10.56 -1.57 -0.72
CA LYS A 53 -10.49 -1.93 -2.15
C LYS A 53 -9.12 -1.67 -2.77
N VAL A 54 -8.54 -0.48 -2.59
CA VAL A 54 -7.27 -0.10 -3.23
C VAL A 54 -6.11 -0.95 -2.71
N ILE A 55 -5.91 -1.00 -1.39
CA ILE A 55 -4.82 -1.79 -0.78
C ILE A 55 -4.88 -3.26 -1.21
N PRO A 56 -6.03 -3.99 -1.09
CA PRO A 56 -6.11 -5.37 -1.55
C PRO A 56 -5.84 -5.55 -3.05
N ALA A 57 -6.27 -4.59 -3.88
CA ALA A 57 -6.02 -4.64 -5.32
C ALA A 57 -4.52 -4.51 -5.65
N TYR A 58 -3.83 -3.56 -5.02
CA TYR A 58 -2.39 -3.36 -5.19
C TYR A 58 -1.58 -4.56 -4.67
N ASP A 59 -1.87 -5.04 -3.46
CA ASP A 59 -1.21 -6.21 -2.88
C ASP A 59 -1.37 -7.46 -3.75
N LYS A 60 -2.52 -7.61 -4.41
CA LYS A 60 -2.78 -8.71 -5.35
C LYS A 60 -2.08 -8.51 -6.70
N ALA A 61 -1.99 -7.28 -7.18
CA ALA A 61 -1.37 -6.96 -8.47
C ALA A 61 0.16 -7.09 -8.43
N PHE A 62 0.78 -6.78 -7.29
CA PHE A 62 2.23 -6.78 -7.08
C PHE A 62 2.66 -7.78 -5.99
N PRO A 63 2.79 -9.08 -6.31
CA PRO A 63 3.31 -10.07 -5.38
C PRO A 63 4.69 -9.68 -4.81
N GLY A 64 4.82 -9.75 -3.48
CA GLY A 64 6.04 -9.34 -2.77
C GLY A 64 6.06 -7.86 -2.34
N MET A 65 4.98 -7.14 -2.59
CA MET A 65 4.73 -5.78 -2.10
C MET A 65 3.55 -5.77 -1.12
N LYS A 66 3.64 -4.89 -0.11
CA LYS A 66 2.56 -4.54 0.81
C LYS A 66 2.26 -3.06 0.78
N THR A 67 0.98 -2.73 0.73
CA THR A 67 0.50 -1.34 0.61
C THR A 67 -0.09 -0.87 1.93
N TYR A 68 0.29 0.34 2.37
CA TYR A 68 -0.27 0.96 3.57
C TYR A 68 -0.73 2.37 3.26
N LEU A 69 -1.91 2.72 3.75
CA LEU A 69 -2.37 4.10 3.80
C LEU A 69 -1.96 4.69 5.15
N ILE A 70 -1.25 5.82 5.13
CA ILE A 70 -0.78 6.51 6.33
C ILE A 70 -1.32 7.93 6.37
N LYS A 71 -1.47 8.46 7.57
CA LYS A 71 -1.87 9.84 7.82
C LYS A 71 -0.70 10.60 8.44
N SER A 72 -0.41 11.79 7.93
CA SER A 72 0.50 12.70 8.61
C SER A 72 -0.11 13.23 9.91
N VAL A 73 0.66 13.18 11.00
CA VAL A 73 0.21 13.65 12.33
C VAL A 73 0.94 14.93 12.75
N ARG A 74 2.19 15.12 12.29
CA ARG A 74 3.10 16.22 12.66
C ARG A 74 4.09 16.49 11.53
N GLY A 75 4.64 17.71 11.45
CA GLY A 75 5.69 18.07 10.50
C GLY A 75 5.20 18.95 9.35
N GLN A 76 6.00 19.03 8.29
CA GLN A 76 5.78 19.95 7.17
C GLN A 76 4.57 19.56 6.31
N ASP A 77 4.20 18.28 6.31
CA ASP A 77 3.09 17.72 5.52
C ASP A 77 1.84 17.45 6.37
N SER A 78 1.57 18.29 7.38
CA SER A 78 0.58 18.00 8.46
C SER A 78 -0.90 17.90 8.02
N SER A 79 -1.21 18.14 6.75
CA SER A 79 -2.54 17.97 6.14
C SER A 79 -2.62 16.83 5.10
N SER A 80 -1.52 16.11 4.85
CA SER A 80 -1.45 15.13 3.76
C SER A 80 -1.69 13.69 4.20
N MET A 81 -2.20 12.88 3.27
CA MET A 81 -2.17 11.41 3.36
C MET A 81 -0.93 10.91 2.62
N GLY A 82 -0.44 9.75 3.01
CA GLY A 82 0.66 9.08 2.34
C GLY A 82 0.32 7.62 2.02
N VAL A 83 1.02 7.07 1.04
CA VAL A 83 0.97 5.65 0.70
C VAL A 83 2.37 5.08 0.81
N ILE A 84 2.50 3.99 1.57
CA ILE A 84 3.73 3.19 1.60
C ILE A 84 3.54 1.98 0.70
N PHE A 85 4.48 1.77 -0.22
CA PHE A 85 4.70 0.51 -0.93
C PHE A 85 5.94 -0.16 -0.34
N MET A 86 5.74 -1.19 0.48
CA MET A 86 6.82 -1.94 1.11
C MET A 86 7.11 -3.21 0.32
N PHE A 87 8.28 -3.29 -0.29
CA PHE A 87 8.80 -4.48 -0.95
C PHE A 87 9.68 -5.28 0.01
N ASN A 88 9.68 -6.61 -0.14
CA ASN A 88 10.55 -7.46 0.68
C ASN A 88 12.05 -7.15 0.46
N SER A 89 12.43 -6.68 -0.73
CA SER A 89 13.81 -6.32 -1.08
C SER A 89 13.88 -5.33 -2.25
N GLU A 90 15.05 -4.71 -2.47
CA GLU A 90 15.35 -3.96 -3.69
C GLU A 90 15.18 -4.82 -4.95
N ALA A 91 15.58 -6.09 -4.88
CA ALA A 91 15.45 -7.03 -5.99
C ALA A 91 13.98 -7.25 -6.38
N ASP A 92 13.06 -7.27 -5.41
CA ASP A 92 11.63 -7.37 -5.70
C ASP A 92 11.07 -6.11 -6.37
N ARG A 93 11.49 -4.92 -5.92
CA ARG A 93 11.16 -3.65 -6.58
C ARG A 93 11.68 -3.62 -8.02
N ASN A 94 12.89 -4.12 -8.24
CA ASN A 94 13.54 -4.11 -9.55
C ASN A 94 12.93 -5.08 -10.58
N LYS A 95 12.06 -6.01 -10.13
CA LYS A 95 11.23 -6.79 -11.06
C LYS A 95 10.21 -5.91 -11.80
N TYR A 96 9.75 -4.84 -11.15
CA TYR A 96 8.71 -3.95 -11.66
C TYR A 96 9.30 -2.68 -12.26
N PHE A 97 10.41 -2.19 -11.73
CA PHE A 97 11.01 -0.93 -12.18
C PHE A 97 12.48 -1.12 -12.53
N LYS A 98 12.94 -0.44 -13.57
CA LYS A 98 14.35 -0.43 -13.96
C LYS A 98 15.18 0.48 -13.03
N ASN A 99 16.50 0.41 -13.17
CA ASN A 99 17.43 1.22 -12.38
C ASN A 99 17.24 2.73 -12.57
N ASP A 100 16.76 3.15 -13.74
CA ASP A 100 16.42 4.56 -14.04
C ASP A 100 15.04 4.97 -13.51
N GLY A 101 14.35 4.07 -12.80
CA GLY A 101 13.01 4.28 -12.26
C GLY A 101 11.88 4.03 -13.26
N THR A 102 12.18 3.74 -14.54
CA THR A 102 11.14 3.51 -15.54
C THR A 102 10.44 2.15 -15.37
N PRO A 103 9.16 2.03 -15.73
CA PRO A 103 8.44 0.76 -15.69
C PRO A 103 9.05 -0.35 -16.55
N THR A 104 8.96 -1.57 -16.06
CA THR A 104 9.18 -2.79 -16.85
C THR A 104 7.87 -3.27 -17.48
N GLU A 105 7.94 -4.26 -18.37
CA GLU A 105 6.75 -4.93 -18.91
C GLU A 105 5.93 -5.62 -17.80
N LEU A 106 6.60 -6.15 -16.77
CA LEU A 106 5.93 -6.77 -15.63
C LEU A 106 5.12 -5.74 -14.84
N PHE A 107 5.65 -4.53 -14.64
CA PHE A 107 4.87 -3.44 -14.07
C PHE A 107 3.67 -3.10 -14.93
N THR A 108 3.83 -2.93 -16.24
CA THR A 108 2.71 -2.60 -17.14
C THR A 108 1.59 -3.63 -17.03
N LYS A 109 1.94 -4.93 -17.01
CA LYS A 109 0.99 -6.04 -16.82
C LYS A 109 0.33 -6.03 -15.44
N ALA A 110 1.07 -5.71 -14.38
CA ALA A 110 0.52 -5.61 -13.03
C ALA A 110 -0.42 -4.40 -12.90
N ASN A 111 0.01 -3.24 -13.41
CA ASN A 111 -0.72 -1.99 -13.36
C ASN A 111 -2.03 -2.04 -14.15
N ALA A 112 -2.07 -2.73 -15.29
CA ALA A 112 -3.32 -2.92 -16.05
C ALA A 112 -4.42 -3.64 -15.24
N LYS A 113 -4.05 -4.45 -14.24
CA LYS A 113 -5.03 -5.09 -13.34
C LYS A 113 -5.71 -4.09 -12.40
N LEU A 114 -5.17 -2.87 -12.32
CA LEU A 114 -5.69 -1.79 -11.48
C LEU A 114 -6.62 -0.83 -12.24
N ASP A 115 -6.84 -1.00 -13.55
CA ASP A 115 -7.67 -0.08 -14.34
C ASP A 115 -9.07 0.12 -13.76
N ALA A 116 -9.70 -0.96 -13.29
CA ALA A 116 -11.02 -0.90 -12.67
C ALA A 116 -11.00 -0.11 -11.34
N ILE A 117 -9.98 -0.32 -10.51
CA ILE A 117 -9.88 0.40 -9.23
C ILE A 117 -9.52 1.87 -9.44
N SER A 118 -8.70 2.17 -10.45
CA SER A 118 -8.37 3.54 -10.85
C SER A 118 -9.62 4.31 -11.30
N LYS A 119 -10.48 3.68 -12.13
CA LYS A 119 -11.77 4.27 -12.54
C LYS A 119 -12.72 4.47 -11.36
N GLU A 120 -12.72 3.56 -10.39
CA GLU A 120 -13.53 3.72 -9.17
C GLU A 120 -12.98 4.85 -8.29
N MET A 121 -11.66 5.01 -8.20
CA MET A 121 -11.00 6.08 -7.45
C MET A 121 -11.40 7.47 -7.97
N ASP A 122 -11.66 7.61 -9.27
CA ASP A 122 -12.18 8.85 -9.87
C ASP A 122 -13.54 9.28 -9.28
N GLN A 123 -14.27 8.41 -8.58
CA GLN A 123 -15.50 8.79 -7.88
C GLN A 123 -15.23 9.56 -6.58
N TYR A 124 -14.03 9.43 -6.01
CA TYR A 124 -13.67 9.99 -4.71
C TYR A 124 -12.82 11.26 -4.81
N VAL A 125 -11.91 11.32 -5.79
CA VAL A 125 -10.92 12.43 -5.93
C VAL A 125 -11.09 13.19 -7.25
N LYS A 126 -10.74 14.48 -7.27
CA LYS A 126 -10.86 15.34 -8.46
C LYS A 126 -9.83 15.04 -9.53
N SER A 127 -8.62 14.66 -9.11
CA SER A 127 -7.57 14.09 -9.95
C SER A 127 -7.10 12.78 -9.32
N SER A 128 -6.86 11.74 -10.12
CA SER A 128 -6.12 10.58 -9.65
C SER A 128 -4.72 11.04 -9.28
N ASN A 129 -4.49 11.19 -7.98
CA ASN A 129 -3.30 11.88 -7.51
C ASN A 129 -2.05 11.07 -7.80
N THR A 130 -1.30 11.50 -8.81
CA THR A 130 0.14 11.23 -8.86
C THR A 130 0.75 11.72 -7.54
N PRO A 131 1.69 10.98 -6.93
CA PRO A 131 2.41 11.44 -5.76
C PRO A 131 3.03 12.82 -6.03
N ASP A 132 2.84 13.76 -5.11
CA ASP A 132 3.44 15.09 -5.23
C ASP A 132 4.96 14.99 -5.06
N LYS A 133 5.40 14.05 -4.21
CA LYS A 133 6.80 13.69 -3.94
C LYS A 133 6.86 12.21 -3.55
N TYR A 134 7.92 11.52 -3.96
CA TYR A 134 8.22 10.17 -3.48
C TYR A 134 9.71 9.94 -3.34
N ASN A 135 10.09 9.02 -2.45
CA ASN A 135 11.43 8.42 -2.45
C ASN A 135 11.33 6.93 -2.12
N ASP A 136 12.38 6.19 -2.47
CA ASP A 136 12.59 4.82 -2.05
C ASP A 136 13.68 4.79 -0.95
N TRP A 137 13.42 4.10 0.17
CA TRP A 137 14.38 3.90 1.26
C TRP A 137 14.59 2.41 1.54
N VAL A 138 15.83 2.04 1.85
CA VAL A 138 16.17 0.68 2.27
C VAL A 138 16.36 0.64 3.78
N VAL A 139 15.68 -0.29 4.44
CA VAL A 139 15.86 -0.54 5.88
C VAL A 139 17.26 -1.14 6.11
N LYS A 140 18.08 -0.53 6.95
CA LYS A 140 19.46 -0.93 7.23
C LYS A 140 19.64 -1.68 8.54
#